data_AF-A0A2N3IQR9-F1
#
_entry.id   AF-A0A2N3IQR9-F1
#
_cell.length_a   1.000
_cell.length_b   1.000
_cell.length_c   1.000
_cell.angle_alpha   90.00
_cell.angle_beta   90.00
_cell.angle_gamma   90.00
#
_symmetry.space_group_name_H-M   'P 1'
#
loop_
_entity.id
_entity.type
_entity.pdbx_description
1 polymer ?
#
loop_
_entity_poly.entity_id
_entity_poly.type
_entity_poly.pdbx_seq_one_letter_code
_entity_poly.pdbx_strand_id
1 'polypeptide(L)'
;MTPHSWQRYMLEADRAWQAGSLGAAICFYQQALGDVYEMTQVELPELATMRVATCHRLADFWRAMDEPTYELRYLKLAAELVTALVPQCPNRECEALISELGCCRGALLAFLKRHPNPEIARLIQLQDKVQGCELIGRFRLN
;
A
#
# COMPACT_ATOMS: atom_id res chain seq x y z
N MET A 1 -11.01 -15.90 -5.33
CA MET A 1 -11.26 -14.76 -6.25
C MET A 1 -10.06 -14.59 -7.18
N THR A 2 -10.22 -13.92 -8.33
CA THR A 2 -9.15 -13.82 -9.35
C THR A 2 -8.60 -12.40 -9.46
N PRO A 3 -7.35 -12.20 -9.91
CA PRO A 3 -6.81 -10.86 -10.17
C PRO A 3 -7.69 -10.00 -11.10
N HIS A 4 -8.43 -10.63 -12.01
CA HIS A 4 -9.35 -9.96 -12.91
C HIS A 4 -10.54 -9.29 -12.19
N SER A 5 -11.06 -9.87 -11.10
CA SER A 5 -12.17 -9.23 -10.35
C SER A 5 -11.70 -7.95 -9.66
N TRP A 6 -10.51 -7.99 -9.05
CA TRP A 6 -9.85 -6.82 -8.48
C TRP A 6 -9.59 -5.73 -9.53
N GLN A 7 -8.99 -6.08 -10.67
CA GLN A 7 -8.72 -5.10 -11.75
C GLN A 7 -9.99 -4.40 -12.22
N ARG A 8 -11.09 -5.17 -12.36
CA ARG A 8 -12.39 -4.61 -12.73
C ARG A 8 -12.89 -3.62 -11.68
N TYR A 9 -12.84 -3.95 -10.39
CA TYR A 9 -13.27 -3.03 -9.34
C TYR A 9 -12.41 -1.76 -9.29
N MET A 10 -11.09 -1.87 -9.43
CA MET A 10 -10.21 -0.70 -9.50
C MET A 10 -10.56 0.22 -10.68
N LEU A 11 -10.86 -0.35 -11.85
CA LEU A 11 -11.25 0.42 -13.03
C LEU A 11 -12.61 1.11 -12.87
N GLU A 12 -13.61 0.39 -12.33
CA GLU A 12 -14.93 0.95 -12.07
C GLU A 12 -14.88 2.04 -10.99
N ALA A 13 -14.01 1.89 -9.98
CA ALA A 13 -13.77 2.91 -8.97
C ALA A 13 -13.21 4.20 -9.59
N ASP A 14 -12.18 4.09 -10.44
CA ASP A 14 -11.58 5.23 -11.13
C ASP A 14 -12.61 5.95 -12.03
N ARG A 15 -13.43 5.18 -12.77
CA ARG A 15 -14.53 5.73 -13.60
C ARG A 15 -15.57 6.46 -12.77
N ALA A 16 -16.02 5.84 -11.67
CA ALA A 16 -17.01 6.43 -10.78
C ALA A 16 -16.48 7.72 -10.15
N TRP A 17 -15.20 7.77 -9.76
CA TRP A 17 -14.57 8.98 -9.25
C TRP A 17 -14.55 10.08 -10.31
N GLN A 18 -14.06 9.79 -11.51
CA GLN A 18 -14.02 10.76 -12.62
C GLN A 18 -15.41 11.31 -12.97
N ALA A 19 -16.45 10.49 -12.83
CA ALA A 19 -17.84 10.88 -13.03
C ALA A 19 -18.47 11.63 -11.83
N GLY A 20 -17.72 11.91 -10.76
CA GLY A 20 -18.23 12.55 -9.54
C GLY A 20 -19.12 11.64 -8.68
N SER A 21 -19.24 10.36 -9.01
CA SER A 21 -20.01 9.36 -8.27
C SER A 21 -19.22 8.83 -7.07
N LEU A 22 -18.92 9.71 -6.11
CA LEU A 22 -18.01 9.45 -4.99
C LEU A 22 -18.41 8.22 -4.16
N GLY A 23 -19.71 8.05 -3.89
CA GLY A 23 -20.22 6.89 -3.15
C GLY A 23 -19.97 5.57 -3.87
N ALA A 24 -20.13 5.53 -5.19
CA ALA A 24 -19.82 4.34 -5.99
C ALA A 24 -18.31 4.08 -6.03
N ALA A 25 -17.50 5.14 -6.18
CA ALA A 25 -16.05 5.04 -6.21
C ALA A 25 -15.49 4.39 -4.93
N ILE A 26 -15.89 4.89 -3.75
CA ILE A 26 -15.42 4.32 -2.48
C ILE A 26 -15.89 2.88 -2.29
N CYS A 27 -17.13 2.54 -2.68
CA CYS A 27 -17.62 1.18 -2.62
C CYS A 27 -16.79 0.23 -3.49
N PHE A 28 -16.46 0.63 -4.73
CA PHE A 28 -15.64 -0.21 -5.61
C PHE A 28 -14.21 -0.37 -5.10
N TYR A 29 -13.56 0.68 -4.58
CA TYR A 29 -12.25 0.51 -3.95
C TYR A 29 -12.28 -0.39 -2.71
N GLN A 30 -13.33 -0.30 -1.90
CA GLN A 30 -13.50 -1.18 -0.74
C GLN A 30 -13.75 -2.64 -1.14
N GLN A 31 -14.52 -2.87 -2.21
CA GLN A 31 -14.70 -4.20 -2.80
C GLN A 31 -13.38 -4.73 -3.35
N ALA A 32 -12.60 -3.92 -4.07
CA ALA A 32 -11.27 -4.29 -4.53
C ALA A 32 -10.36 -4.69 -3.36
N LEU A 33 -10.40 -3.95 -2.25
CA LEU A 33 -9.60 -4.27 -1.07
C LEU A 33 -10.05 -5.60 -0.43
N GLY A 34 -11.36 -5.81 -0.29
CA GLY A 34 -11.93 -7.06 0.20
C GLY A 34 -11.53 -8.26 -0.66
N ASP A 35 -11.68 -8.15 -1.98
CA ASP A 35 -11.30 -9.18 -2.95
C ASP A 35 -9.84 -9.61 -2.75
N VAL A 36 -8.92 -8.65 -2.61
CA VAL A 36 -7.49 -8.92 -2.45
C VAL A 36 -7.17 -9.59 -1.12
N TYR A 37 -7.95 -9.38 -0.06
CA TYR A 37 -7.77 -10.13 1.18
C TYR A 37 -8.19 -11.60 1.09
N GLU A 38 -9.13 -11.92 0.21
CA GLU A 38 -9.64 -13.29 0.00
C GLU A 38 -8.88 -14.07 -1.09
N MET A 39 -7.89 -13.46 -1.75
CA MET A 39 -7.08 -14.14 -2.76
C MET A 39 -6.03 -15.06 -2.14
N THR A 40 -6.05 -16.32 -2.58
CA THR A 40 -5.12 -17.37 -2.11
C THR A 40 -4.27 -17.98 -3.23
N GLN A 41 -4.59 -17.69 -4.50
CA GLN A 41 -3.93 -18.27 -5.68
C GLN A 41 -3.01 -17.27 -6.40
N VAL A 42 -2.53 -16.25 -5.69
CA VAL A 42 -1.68 -15.18 -6.21
C VAL A 42 -0.38 -15.19 -5.43
N GLU A 43 0.74 -15.02 -6.14
CA GLU A 43 2.07 -14.96 -5.52
C GLU A 43 2.17 -13.79 -4.53
N LEU A 44 2.92 -13.99 -3.45
CA LEU A 44 3.00 -13.03 -2.36
C LEU A 44 3.42 -11.61 -2.79
N PRO A 45 4.40 -11.42 -3.69
CA PRO A 45 4.78 -10.08 -4.16
C PRO A 45 3.67 -9.39 -4.96
N GLU A 46 2.99 -10.12 -5.84
CA GLU A 46 1.87 -9.59 -6.62
C GLU A 46 0.70 -9.20 -5.71
N LEU A 47 0.39 -10.05 -4.72
CA LEU A 47 -0.62 -9.78 -3.70
C LEU A 47 -0.29 -8.51 -2.90
N ALA A 48 0.98 -8.31 -2.54
CA ALA A 48 1.44 -7.11 -1.86
C ALA A 48 1.25 -5.86 -2.73
N THR A 49 1.64 -5.90 -3.99
CA THR A 49 1.43 -4.79 -4.95
C THR A 49 -0.05 -4.45 -5.08
N MET A 50 -0.94 -5.45 -5.23
CA MET A 50 -2.38 -5.21 -5.32
C MET A 50 -2.94 -4.54 -4.05
N ARG A 51 -2.50 -4.99 -2.87
CA ARG A 51 -2.90 -4.39 -1.59
C ARG A 51 -2.45 -2.94 -1.45
N VAL A 52 -1.18 -2.67 -1.75
CA VAL A 52 -0.59 -1.33 -1.67
C VAL A 52 -1.27 -0.39 -2.65
N ALA A 53 -1.43 -0.82 -3.91
CA ALA A 53 -2.11 -0.04 -4.93
C ALA A 53 -3.53 0.35 -4.50
N THR A 54 -4.30 -0.61 -3.97
CA THR A 54 -5.67 -0.35 -3.51
C THR A 54 -5.70 0.61 -2.32
N CYS A 55 -4.80 0.42 -1.34
CA CYS A 55 -4.69 1.32 -0.19
C CYS A 55 -4.29 2.74 -0.60
N HIS A 56 -3.37 2.90 -1.56
CA HIS A 56 -2.97 4.21 -2.06
C HIS A 56 -4.11 4.91 -2.79
N ARG A 57 -4.90 4.19 -3.59
CA ARG A 57 -6.11 4.78 -4.21
C ARG A 57 -7.13 5.23 -3.18
N LEU A 58 -7.35 4.46 -2.12
CA LEU A 58 -8.20 4.85 -1.00
C LEU A 58 -7.64 6.08 -0.28
N ALA A 59 -6.33 6.13 -0.04
CA ALA A 59 -5.69 7.29 0.57
C ALA A 59 -5.84 8.55 -0.29
N ASP A 60 -5.61 8.45 -1.59
CA ASP A 60 -5.80 9.56 -2.55
C ASP A 60 -7.26 10.03 -2.58
N PHE A 61 -8.22 9.10 -2.54
CA PHE A 61 -9.64 9.41 -2.47
C PHE A 61 -9.94 10.26 -1.23
N TRP A 62 -9.55 9.79 -0.04
CA TRP A 62 -9.80 10.52 1.22
C TRP A 62 -9.03 11.84 1.31
N ARG A 63 -7.83 11.89 0.73
CA ARG A 63 -7.09 13.15 0.57
C ARG A 63 -7.88 14.16 -0.24
N ALA A 64 -8.46 13.74 -1.36
CA ALA A 64 -9.26 14.63 -2.21
C ALA A 64 -10.54 15.12 -1.51
N MET A 65 -11.04 14.37 -0.53
CA MET A 65 -12.18 14.74 0.32
C MET A 65 -11.78 15.59 1.54
N ASP A 66 -10.50 15.95 1.68
CA ASP A 66 -9.96 16.67 2.85
C ASP A 66 -10.17 15.93 4.18
N GLU A 67 -10.06 14.60 4.14
CA GLU A 67 -10.30 13.69 5.27
C GLU A 67 -8.98 13.01 5.72
N PRO A 68 -8.08 13.74 6.43
CA PRO A 68 -6.71 13.28 6.70
C PRO A 68 -6.65 12.04 7.61
N THR A 69 -7.66 11.84 8.46
CA THR A 69 -7.75 10.65 9.33
C THR A 69 -7.91 9.38 8.50
N TYR A 70 -8.76 9.42 7.47
CA TYR A 70 -8.99 8.28 6.58
C TYR A 70 -7.84 8.12 5.60
N GLU A 71 -7.27 9.22 5.06
CA GLU A 71 -6.04 9.18 4.27
C GLU A 71 -4.95 8.42 5.03
N LEU A 72 -4.65 8.84 6.26
CA LEU A 72 -3.61 8.25 7.08
C LEU A 72 -3.86 6.77 7.39
N ARG A 73 -5.12 6.38 7.62
CA ARG A 73 -5.50 5.01 7.90
C ARG A 73 -5.04 4.08 6.78
N TYR A 74 -5.29 4.44 5.53
CA TYR A 74 -4.92 3.58 4.39
C TYR A 74 -3.41 3.63 4.08
N LEU A 75 -2.74 4.76 4.30
CA LEU A 75 -1.28 4.83 4.19
C LEU A 75 -0.58 3.95 5.24
N LYS A 76 -1.07 3.94 6.49
CA LYS A 76 -0.57 3.05 7.54
C LYS A 76 -0.81 1.58 7.18
N LEU A 77 -2.00 1.25 6.71
CA LEU A 77 -2.35 -0.12 6.31
C LEU A 77 -1.41 -0.62 5.20
N ALA A 78 -1.17 0.17 4.15
CA ALA A 78 -0.24 -0.18 3.07
C ALA A 78 1.18 -0.43 3.61
N ALA A 79 1.67 0.48 4.46
CA ALA A 79 2.98 0.40 5.06
C ALA A 79 3.15 -0.85 5.94
N GLU A 80 2.17 -1.15 6.80
CA GLU A 80 2.19 -2.32 7.68
C GLU A 80 2.20 -3.63 6.89
N LEU A 81 1.35 -3.73 5.85
CA LEU A 81 1.26 -4.91 5.00
C LEU A 81 2.60 -5.23 4.33
N VAL A 82 3.27 -4.24 3.75
CA VAL A 82 4.56 -4.49 3.09
C VAL A 82 5.66 -4.76 4.10
N THR A 83 5.71 -3.99 5.20
CA THR A 83 6.75 -4.14 6.24
C THR A 83 6.73 -5.55 6.84
N ALA A 84 5.55 -6.15 7.02
CA ALA A 84 5.41 -7.51 7.52
C ALA A 84 5.94 -8.59 6.55
N LEU A 85 5.92 -8.31 5.24
CA LEU A 85 6.27 -9.28 4.20
C LEU A 85 7.75 -9.26 3.82
N VAL A 86 8.44 -8.12 3.95
CA VAL A 86 9.86 -7.99 3.58
C VAL A 86 10.76 -9.04 4.26
N PRO A 87 10.71 -9.26 5.59
CA PRO A 87 11.58 -10.24 6.26
C PRO A 87 11.28 -11.71 5.93
N GLN A 88 10.13 -12.00 5.33
CA GLN A 88 9.69 -13.35 4.99
C GLN A 88 10.17 -13.78 3.59
N CYS A 89 10.79 -12.86 2.86
CA CYS A 89 11.18 -13.09 1.49
C CYS A 89 12.51 -13.88 1.43
N PRO A 90 12.56 -15.01 0.70
CA PRO A 90 13.85 -15.64 0.38
C PRO A 90 14.61 -14.66 -0.53
N ASN A 91 15.78 -14.21 -0.08
CA ASN A 91 16.67 -13.14 -0.59
C ASN A 91 16.84 -12.89 -2.11
N ARG A 92 16.16 -13.60 -3.00
CA ARG A 92 16.25 -13.52 -4.46
C ARG A 92 15.13 -12.72 -5.14
N GLU A 93 13.97 -12.53 -4.52
CA GLU A 93 12.78 -11.93 -5.19
C GLU A 93 12.20 -10.67 -4.48
N CYS A 94 12.93 -10.11 -3.51
CA CYS A 94 12.38 -9.07 -2.62
C CYS A 94 12.36 -7.66 -3.21
N GLU A 95 12.78 -7.47 -4.46
CA GLU A 95 12.88 -6.13 -5.07
C GLU A 95 11.52 -5.46 -5.20
N ALA A 96 10.49 -6.22 -5.56
CA ALA A 96 9.12 -5.72 -5.61
C ALA A 96 8.66 -5.23 -4.22
N LEU A 97 8.85 -6.03 -3.17
CA LEU A 97 8.47 -5.66 -1.80
C LEU A 97 9.25 -4.45 -1.27
N ILE A 98 10.55 -4.36 -1.59
CA ILE A 98 11.38 -3.20 -1.22
C ILE A 98 10.90 -1.94 -1.94
N SER A 99 10.55 -2.06 -3.23
CA SER A 99 9.97 -0.97 -4.03
C SER A 99 8.65 -0.49 -3.44
N GLU A 100 7.73 -1.41 -3.12
CA GLU A 100 6.47 -1.07 -2.46
C GLU A 100 6.71 -0.38 -1.10
N LEU A 101 7.69 -0.85 -0.32
CA LEU A 101 8.05 -0.25 0.96
C LEU A 101 8.56 1.19 0.78
N GLY A 102 9.36 1.43 -0.27
CA GLY A 102 9.82 2.76 -0.66
C GLY A 102 8.67 3.68 -1.09
N CYS A 103 7.68 3.14 -1.82
CA CYS A 103 6.47 3.86 -2.23
C CYS A 103 5.65 4.29 -1.01
N CYS A 104 5.34 3.36 -0.09
CA CYS A 104 4.62 3.62 1.15
C CYS A 104 5.34 4.67 2.02
N ARG A 105 6.66 4.57 2.13
CA ARG A 105 7.50 5.55 2.85
C ARG A 105 7.38 6.94 2.25
N GLY A 106 7.46 7.05 0.92
CA GLY A 106 7.32 8.33 0.21
C GLY A 106 5.96 8.97 0.46
N ALA A 107 4.89 8.17 0.43
CA ALA A 107 3.53 8.63 0.71
C ALA A 107 3.38 9.13 2.16
N LEU A 108 3.89 8.40 3.15
CA LEU A 108 3.88 8.81 4.55
C LEU A 108 4.70 10.09 4.81
N LEU A 109 5.84 10.26 4.13
CA LEU A 109 6.63 11.50 4.21
C LEU A 109 5.85 12.69 3.60
N ALA A 110 5.17 12.49 2.48
CA ALA A 110 4.34 13.52 1.87
C ALA A 110 3.13 13.89 2.75
N PHE A 111 2.55 12.92 3.46
CA PHE A 111 1.53 13.16 4.47
C PHE A 111 2.10 13.95 5.65
N LEU A 112 3.24 13.53 6.21
CA LEU A 112 3.88 14.16 7.37
C LEU A 112 4.23 15.63 7.14
N LYS A 113 4.65 15.98 5.91
CA LYS A 113 4.92 17.38 5.51
C LYS A 113 3.69 18.27 5.60
N ARG A 114 2.49 17.73 5.35
CA ARG A 114 1.21 18.44 5.47
C ARG A 114 0.63 18.39 6.87
N HIS A 115 0.87 17.28 7.57
CA HIS A 115 0.31 16.99 8.90
C HIS A 115 1.40 16.44 9.83
N PRO A 116 2.14 17.32 10.53
CA PRO A 116 3.20 16.90 11.46
C PRO A 116 2.64 15.97 12.54
N ASN A 117 3.20 14.75 12.63
CA ASN A 117 2.80 13.75 13.59
C ASN A 117 4.01 12.86 13.98
N PRO A 118 4.42 12.84 15.27
CA PRO A 118 5.60 12.11 15.71
C PRO A 118 5.45 10.58 15.60
N GLU A 119 4.25 10.03 15.64
CA GLU A 119 4.03 8.59 15.47
C GLU A 119 4.33 8.13 14.05
N ILE A 120 3.94 8.95 13.06
CA ILE A 120 4.21 8.69 11.64
C ILE A 120 5.72 8.74 11.38
N ALA A 121 6.41 9.70 11.99
CA ALA A 121 7.87 9.79 11.90
C ALA A 121 8.56 8.51 12.43
N ARG A 122 8.07 7.93 13.53
CA ARG A 122 8.59 6.65 14.04
C ARG A 122 8.32 5.49 13.09
N LEU A 123 7.15 5.46 12.45
CA LEU A 123 6.81 4.42 11.49
C LEU A 123 7.73 4.48 10.26
N ILE A 124 8.00 5.67 9.72
CA ILE A 124 9.00 5.87 8.65
C ILE A 124 10.40 5.37 9.07
N GLN A 125 10.83 5.69 10.30
CA GLN A 125 12.13 5.21 10.82
C GLN A 125 12.19 3.68 10.92
N LEU A 126 11.08 3.01 11.23
CA LEU A 126 11.02 1.55 11.26
C LEU A 126 11.20 0.99 9.84
N GLN A 127 10.55 1.59 8.84
CA GLN A 127 10.72 1.19 7.44
C GLN A 127 12.17 1.34 6.97
N ASP A 128 12.84 2.45 7.34
CA ASP A 128 14.26 2.67 7.02
C ASP A 128 15.16 1.55 7.58
N LYS A 129 14.88 1.09 8.81
CA LYS A 129 15.62 -0.02 9.42
C LYS A 129 15.41 -1.33 8.68
N VAL A 130 14.17 -1.64 8.28
CA VAL A 130 13.84 -2.88 7.55
C VAL A 130 14.52 -2.89 6.18
N GLN A 131 14.47 -1.79 5.43
CA GLN A 131 15.19 -1.67 4.15
C GLN A 131 16.71 -1.80 4.35
N GLY A 132 17.26 -1.19 5.40
CA GLY A 132 18.69 -1.30 5.73
C GLY A 132 19.13 -2.73 6.07
N CYS A 133 18.33 -3.49 6.82
CA CYS A 133 18.61 -4.88 7.16
C CYS A 133 18.68 -5.77 5.91
N GLU A 134 17.74 -5.61 4.97
CA GLU A 134 17.73 -6.34 3.70
C GLU A 134 18.96 -6.04 2.84
N LEU A 135 19.34 -4.76 2.73
CA LEU A 135 20.55 -4.35 2.01
C LEU A 135 21.79 -5.02 2.61
N ILE A 136 21.93 -5.02 3.94
CA ILE A 136 23.05 -5.68 4.62
C ILE A 136 23.04 -7.20 4.39
N GLY A 137 21.86 -7.83 4.41
CA GLY A 137 21.69 -9.26 4.13
C GLY A 137 22.17 -9.63 2.72
N ARG A 138 21.86 -8.81 1.71
CA ARG A 138 22.35 -8.97 0.33
C ARG A 138 23.88 -8.88 0.23
N PHE A 139 24.52 -7.98 0.97
CA PHE A 139 25.98 -7.83 0.92
C PHE A 139 26.74 -8.97 1.62
N ARG A 140 26.15 -9.63 2.63
CA ARG A 140 26.80 -10.71 3.40
C ARG A 140 26.72 -12.10 2.77
N LEU A 141 25.92 -12.27 1.72
CA LEU A 141 25.69 -13.55 1.05
C LEU A 141 26.43 -13.67 -0.31
N ASN A 142 27.28 -12.70 -0.63
CA ASN A 142 28.27 -12.77 -1.71
C ASN A 142 29.64 -13.13 -1.13
#